data_AF-A0A5S9PHC3-F1
#
_entry.id   AF-A0A5S9PHC3-F1
#
_cell.length_a   1.000
_cell.length_b   1.000
_cell.length_c   1.000
_cell.angle_alpha   90.00
_cell.angle_beta   90.00
_cell.angle_gamma   90.00
#
_symmetry.space_group_name_H-M   'P 1'
#
loop_
_entity.id
_entity.type
_entity.pdbx_description
1 polymer ?
#
loop_
_entity_poly.entity_id
_entity_poly.type
_entity_poly.pdbx_seq_one_letter_code
_entity_poly.pdbx_strand_id
1 'polypeptide(L)'
;MSKVCLVTGANGHLGNNLVRQLLDEGYTVKAGVRDIACTAPFEGLNCELVYVDILDKASIDQALQGVDILFQVAAVFKHWATDPEKDIVQTNVLGTEIVLEAAARAKLEKVVYISSVAAVGHDGSPLSEDRWNTDLSNPYYRSKILSEKKAYEVANRHGLWMVVILPAAMVGPNCFKLTPTMEYIRAVLKNELPFDPQFFFNFVDVRDVARGSISAMSNGQSGERYILANIKSLSMDDVVTALNTDSIALRVRTRAKAPKWLLLLVAWVQETVSMFSRKEASLTVSQVKTFFNVHQEYDISKARNALQYSPAMPSQAIKAAGEYLSVRL
;
A
#
# COMPACT_ATOMS: atom_id res chain seq x y z
N MET A 1 7.54 -30.64 4.29
CA MET A 1 6.20 -30.05 4.54
C MET A 1 6.17 -28.69 3.85
N SER A 2 5.02 -28.25 3.37
CA SER A 2 4.87 -26.88 2.83
C SER A 2 5.10 -25.88 3.96
N LYS A 3 5.78 -24.75 3.68
CA LYS A 3 5.98 -23.70 4.68
C LYS A 3 4.67 -22.99 4.98
N VAL A 4 4.51 -22.58 6.24
CA VAL A 4 3.33 -21.85 6.73
C VAL A 4 3.62 -20.36 6.71
N CYS A 5 2.82 -19.62 5.93
CA CYS A 5 2.88 -18.17 5.81
C CYS A 5 1.70 -17.52 6.55
N LEU A 6 1.99 -16.58 7.44
CA LEU A 6 0.99 -15.67 7.99
C LEU A 6 0.98 -14.38 7.18
N VAL A 7 -0.18 -14.00 6.64
CA VAL A 7 -0.40 -12.69 6.01
C VAL A 7 -1.30 -11.87 6.93
N THR A 8 -0.77 -10.82 7.55
CA THR A 8 -1.61 -9.90 8.35
C THR A 8 -2.36 -8.95 7.42
N GLY A 9 -3.55 -8.48 7.79
CA GLY A 9 -4.35 -7.61 6.91
C GLY A 9 -4.77 -8.31 5.61
N ALA A 10 -5.00 -9.63 5.69
CA ALA A 10 -5.24 -10.50 4.54
C ALA A 10 -6.49 -10.17 3.72
N ASN A 11 -7.45 -9.43 4.28
CA ASN A 11 -8.64 -8.94 3.58
C ASN A 11 -8.43 -7.56 2.92
N GLY A 12 -7.25 -6.94 3.08
CA GLY A 12 -6.85 -5.73 2.38
C GLY A 12 -6.40 -6.01 0.94
N HIS A 13 -6.22 -4.94 0.16
CA HIS A 13 -5.90 -5.06 -1.28
C HIS A 13 -4.63 -5.88 -1.57
N LEU A 14 -3.51 -5.55 -0.92
CA LEU A 14 -2.27 -6.32 -1.08
C LEU A 14 -2.34 -7.69 -0.38
N GLY A 15 -2.87 -7.72 0.85
CA GLY A 15 -2.98 -8.96 1.64
C GLY A 15 -3.76 -10.05 0.90
N ASN A 16 -4.88 -9.72 0.26
CA ASN A 16 -5.69 -10.71 -0.44
C ASN A 16 -5.00 -11.25 -1.70
N ASN A 17 -4.31 -10.39 -2.44
CA ASN A 17 -3.50 -10.82 -3.58
C ASN A 17 -2.30 -11.68 -3.16
N LEU A 18 -1.68 -11.38 -2.00
CA LEU A 18 -0.63 -12.21 -1.41
C LEU A 18 -1.15 -13.60 -1.02
N VAL A 19 -2.29 -13.69 -0.33
CA VAL A 19 -2.88 -14.98 0.06
C VAL A 19 -3.11 -15.85 -1.19
N ARG A 20 -3.69 -15.29 -2.25
CA ARG A 20 -3.95 -16.01 -3.50
C ARG A 20 -2.66 -16.55 -4.13
N GLN A 21 -1.65 -15.69 -4.29
CA GLN A 21 -0.40 -16.10 -4.93
C GLN A 21 0.42 -17.07 -4.09
N LEU A 22 0.43 -16.91 -2.76
CA LEU A 22 1.08 -17.88 -1.86
C LEU A 22 0.43 -19.27 -1.96
N LEU A 23 -0.90 -19.33 -2.03
CA LEU A 23 -1.61 -20.59 -2.25
C LEU A 23 -1.30 -21.20 -3.63
N ASP A 24 -1.26 -20.38 -4.67
CA ASP A 24 -0.91 -20.80 -6.04
C ASP A 24 0.54 -21.37 -6.10
N GLU A 25 1.46 -20.83 -5.29
CA GLU A 25 2.83 -21.32 -5.13
C GLU A 25 2.96 -22.52 -4.17
N GLY A 26 1.85 -23.01 -3.61
CA GLY A 26 1.80 -24.22 -2.77
C GLY A 26 2.16 -24.00 -1.29
N TYR A 27 2.18 -22.76 -0.81
CA TYR A 27 2.34 -22.44 0.61
C TYR A 27 1.05 -22.75 1.40
N THR A 28 1.19 -23.11 2.67
CA THR A 28 0.06 -23.12 3.60
C THR A 28 -0.14 -21.70 4.13
N VAL A 29 -1.35 -21.16 4.03
CA VAL A 29 -1.59 -19.75 4.39
C VAL A 29 -2.54 -19.61 5.57
N LYS A 30 -2.06 -18.90 6.60
CA LYS A 30 -2.88 -18.28 7.64
C LYS A 30 -3.19 -16.85 7.23
N ALA A 31 -4.47 -16.55 7.02
CA ALA A 31 -4.98 -15.23 6.65
C ALA A 31 -5.42 -14.48 7.92
N GLY A 32 -4.58 -13.55 8.38
CA GLY A 32 -4.79 -12.75 9.57
C GLY A 32 -5.74 -11.57 9.33
N VAL A 33 -6.88 -11.58 10.03
CA VAL A 33 -7.93 -10.54 9.94
C VAL A 33 -8.46 -10.16 11.32
N ARG A 34 -9.06 -8.97 11.44
CA ARG A 34 -9.76 -8.57 12.68
C ARG A 34 -11.17 -9.15 12.79
N ASP A 35 -11.78 -9.51 11.67
CA ASP A 35 -13.12 -10.10 11.62
C ASP A 35 -13.06 -11.42 10.85
N ILE A 36 -13.00 -12.52 11.60
CA ILE A 36 -12.94 -13.88 11.04
C ILE A 36 -14.26 -14.33 10.41
N ALA A 37 -15.37 -13.63 10.70
CA ALA A 37 -16.66 -13.90 10.07
C ALA A 37 -16.74 -13.31 8.65
N CYS A 38 -15.86 -12.35 8.31
CA CYS A 38 -15.77 -11.77 6.98
C CYS A 38 -15.02 -12.71 6.01
N THR A 39 -15.70 -13.75 5.54
CA THR A 39 -15.13 -14.81 4.68
C THR A 39 -15.14 -14.46 3.19
N ALA A 40 -15.99 -13.51 2.76
CA ALA A 40 -16.16 -13.16 1.34
C ALA A 40 -14.85 -12.90 0.58
N PRO A 41 -13.81 -12.25 1.15
CA PRO A 41 -12.53 -12.07 0.47
C PRO A 41 -11.78 -13.36 0.11
N PHE A 42 -12.12 -14.46 0.79
CA PHE A 42 -11.41 -15.74 0.76
C PHE A 42 -12.27 -16.89 0.22
N GLU A 43 -13.44 -16.59 -0.35
CA GLU A 43 -14.27 -17.60 -1.00
C GLU A 43 -13.47 -18.36 -2.08
N GLY A 44 -13.53 -19.70 -2.00
CA GLY A 44 -12.80 -20.59 -2.89
C GLY A 44 -11.31 -20.74 -2.58
N LEU A 45 -10.78 -20.10 -1.52
CA LEU A 45 -9.38 -20.21 -1.12
C LEU A 45 -9.20 -21.21 0.03
N ASN A 46 -8.18 -22.05 -0.07
CA ASN A 46 -7.81 -23.00 0.99
C ASN A 46 -6.83 -22.36 1.98
N CYS A 47 -7.27 -21.36 2.73
CA CYS A 47 -6.50 -20.71 3.78
C CYS A 47 -7.21 -20.78 5.15
N GLU A 48 -6.44 -20.79 6.23
CA GLU A 48 -6.96 -20.71 7.59
C GLU A 48 -7.18 -19.24 7.98
N LEU A 49 -8.40 -18.87 8.38
CA LEU A 49 -8.65 -17.54 8.94
C LEU A 49 -8.25 -17.50 10.41
N VAL A 50 -7.39 -16.56 10.78
CA VAL A 50 -6.94 -16.36 12.16
C VAL A 50 -7.18 -14.93 12.59
N TYR A 51 -7.58 -14.74 13.85
CA TYR A 51 -7.75 -13.41 14.42
C TYR A 51 -6.39 -12.75 14.65
N VAL A 52 -6.22 -11.55 14.10
CA VAL A 52 -5.00 -10.74 14.22
C VAL A 52 -5.38 -9.28 14.41
N ASP A 53 -5.03 -8.74 15.57
CA ASP A 53 -4.96 -7.30 15.80
C ASP A 53 -3.53 -6.93 16.21
N ILE A 54 -2.92 -5.99 15.48
CA ILE A 54 -1.54 -5.55 15.70
C ILE A 54 -1.32 -4.93 17.09
N LEU A 55 -2.38 -4.50 17.76
CA LEU A 55 -2.32 -3.98 19.13
C LEU A 55 -2.63 -5.04 20.20
N ASP A 56 -3.13 -6.21 19.81
CA ASP A 56 -3.42 -7.32 20.72
C ASP A 56 -2.29 -8.35 20.65
N LYS A 57 -1.35 -8.23 21.59
CA LYS A 57 -0.19 -9.12 21.71
C LYS A 57 -0.57 -10.61 21.79
N ALA A 58 -1.65 -10.95 22.50
CA ALA A 58 -2.05 -12.34 22.67
C ALA A 58 -2.56 -12.93 21.34
N SER A 59 -3.32 -12.13 20.57
CA SER A 59 -3.76 -12.54 19.23
C SER A 59 -2.58 -12.81 18.30
N ILE A 60 -1.55 -11.96 18.33
CA ILE A 60 -0.36 -12.13 17.49
C ILE A 60 0.44 -13.37 17.90
N ASP A 61 0.69 -13.54 19.19
CA ASP A 61 1.44 -14.70 19.71
C ASP A 61 0.70 -16.02 19.34
N GLN A 62 -0.63 -16.04 19.38
CA GLN A 62 -1.43 -17.19 18.96
C GLN A 62 -1.37 -17.41 17.43
N ALA A 63 -1.53 -16.36 16.63
CA ALA A 63 -1.53 -16.45 15.17
C ALA A 63 -0.18 -16.93 14.61
N LEU A 64 0.93 -16.61 15.29
CA LEU A 64 2.29 -17.00 14.90
C LEU A 64 2.67 -18.44 15.28
N GLN A 65 1.82 -19.18 16.00
CA GLN A 65 2.11 -20.57 16.34
C GLN A 65 2.22 -21.43 15.06
N GLY A 66 3.37 -22.08 14.89
CA GLY A 66 3.65 -22.93 13.72
C GLY A 66 3.79 -22.16 12.40
N VAL A 67 4.08 -20.86 12.45
CA VAL A 67 4.35 -20.02 11.27
C VAL A 67 5.84 -19.96 11.00
N ASP A 68 6.24 -20.17 9.75
CA ASP A 68 7.63 -20.05 9.31
C ASP A 68 7.94 -18.63 8.83
N ILE A 69 6.98 -18.02 8.11
CA ILE A 69 7.17 -16.76 7.40
C ILE A 69 6.01 -15.80 7.72
N LEU A 70 6.35 -14.55 8.03
CA LEU A 70 5.37 -13.48 8.23
C LEU A 70 5.45 -12.45 7.09
N PHE A 71 4.31 -12.21 6.46
CA PHE A 71 4.08 -11.02 5.64
C PHE A 71 3.31 -10.00 6.48
N GLN A 72 4.04 -9.02 7.03
CA GLN A 72 3.46 -7.95 7.83
C GLN A 72 2.91 -6.85 6.92
N VAL A 73 1.67 -7.03 6.47
CA VAL A 73 0.95 -6.07 5.60
C VAL A 73 0.04 -5.15 6.40
N ALA A 74 -0.44 -5.61 7.56
CA ALA A 74 -1.36 -4.84 8.39
C ALA A 74 -0.72 -3.53 8.89
N ALA A 75 -1.36 -2.43 8.52
CA ALA A 75 -1.14 -1.11 9.07
C ALA A 75 -2.47 -0.36 9.07
N VAL A 76 -2.61 0.62 9.95
CA VAL A 76 -3.64 1.66 9.81
C VAL A 76 -3.31 2.48 8.57
N PHE A 77 -4.03 2.21 7.48
CA PHE A 77 -3.98 2.98 6.24
C PHE A 77 -5.09 4.04 6.24
N LYS A 78 -4.78 5.20 6.83
CA LYS A 78 -5.67 6.37 6.87
C LYS A 78 -4.87 7.62 6.54
N HIS A 79 -5.47 8.55 5.80
CA HIS A 79 -4.92 9.89 5.58
C HIS A 79 -5.49 10.92 6.56
N TRP A 80 -6.54 10.56 7.31
CA TRP A 80 -7.21 11.42 8.28
C TRP A 80 -7.69 10.64 9.52
N ALA A 81 -7.59 11.30 10.67
CA ALA A 81 -8.18 10.90 11.95
C ALA A 81 -8.42 12.16 12.80
N THR A 82 -9.23 12.05 13.85
CA THR A 82 -9.43 13.16 14.80
C THR A 82 -8.15 13.46 15.58
N ASP A 83 -7.38 12.43 15.94
CA ASP A 83 -6.03 12.56 16.46
C ASP A 83 -5.05 11.75 15.59
N PRO A 84 -4.49 12.35 14.52
CA PRO A 84 -3.60 11.64 13.60
C PRO A 84 -2.33 11.09 14.27
N GLU A 85 -1.84 11.72 15.33
CA GLU A 85 -0.66 11.24 16.04
C GLU A 85 -0.97 9.94 16.77
N LYS A 86 -2.04 9.93 17.56
CA LYS A 86 -2.46 8.73 18.30
C LYS A 86 -2.97 7.62 17.36
N ASP A 87 -3.91 7.97 16.49
CA ASP A 87 -4.72 7.00 15.74
C ASP A 87 -4.01 6.46 14.48
N ILE A 88 -2.95 7.11 14.00
CA ILE A 88 -2.23 6.70 12.78
C ILE A 88 -0.75 6.46 13.09
N VAL A 89 -0.05 7.44 13.67
CA VAL A 89 1.40 7.36 13.85
C VAL A 89 1.74 6.37 14.96
N GLN A 90 1.32 6.63 16.19
CA GLN A 90 1.63 5.80 17.35
C GLN A 90 1.06 4.40 17.22
N THR A 91 -0.17 4.27 16.69
CA THR A 91 -0.79 2.95 16.46
C THR A 91 0.05 2.08 15.52
N ASN A 92 0.57 2.62 14.41
CA ASN A 92 1.40 1.84 13.49
C ASN A 92 2.79 1.55 14.05
N VAL A 93 3.39 2.49 14.78
CA VAL A 93 4.71 2.30 15.42
C VAL A 93 4.61 1.22 16.49
N LEU A 94 3.64 1.32 17.39
CA LEU A 94 3.41 0.34 18.47
C LEU A 94 3.02 -1.02 17.90
N GLY A 95 2.10 -1.06 16.92
CA GLY A 95 1.71 -2.31 16.29
C GLY A 95 2.88 -3.01 15.57
N THR A 96 3.77 -2.24 14.94
CA THR A 96 4.99 -2.77 14.34
C THR A 96 5.91 -3.39 15.38
N GLU A 97 6.12 -2.71 16.50
CA GLU A 97 6.93 -3.23 17.61
C GLU A 97 6.33 -4.52 18.19
N ILE A 98 5.04 -4.54 18.51
CA ILE A 98 4.35 -5.72 19.06
C ILE A 98 4.50 -6.92 18.13
N VAL A 99 4.25 -6.74 16.83
CA VAL A 99 4.27 -7.84 15.87
C VAL A 99 5.68 -8.38 15.66
N LEU A 100 6.68 -7.52 15.51
CA LEU A 100 8.05 -7.97 15.26
C LEU A 100 8.71 -8.56 16.52
N GLU A 101 8.39 -8.04 17.70
CA GLU A 101 8.78 -8.66 18.96
C GLU A 101 8.16 -10.06 19.10
N ALA A 102 6.91 -10.26 18.65
CA ALA A 102 6.27 -11.58 18.62
C ALA A 102 6.91 -12.51 17.59
N ALA A 103 7.23 -12.02 16.39
CA ALA A 103 7.92 -12.78 15.36
C ALA A 103 9.30 -13.27 15.85
N ALA A 104 10.05 -12.42 16.57
CA ALA A 104 11.32 -12.78 17.19
C ALA A 104 11.14 -13.85 18.27
N ARG A 105 10.16 -13.71 19.17
CA ARG A 105 9.86 -14.73 20.21
C ARG A 105 9.47 -16.08 19.61
N ALA A 106 8.68 -16.07 18.55
CA ALA A 106 8.26 -17.26 17.81
C ALA A 106 9.37 -17.83 16.90
N LYS A 107 10.53 -17.15 16.80
CA LYS A 107 11.71 -17.57 16.02
C LYS A 107 11.38 -17.82 14.54
N LEU A 108 10.60 -16.93 13.96
CA LEU A 108 10.27 -17.00 12.54
C LEU A 108 11.54 -17.01 11.67
N GLU A 109 11.49 -17.75 10.58
CA GLU A 109 12.61 -17.82 9.64
C GLU A 109 12.78 -16.50 8.89
N LYS A 110 11.66 -15.88 8.49
CA LYS A 110 11.66 -14.69 7.64
C LYS A 110 10.48 -13.77 7.92
N VAL A 111 10.74 -12.46 7.87
CA VAL A 111 9.70 -11.42 7.85
C VAL A 111 9.80 -10.57 6.59
N VAL A 112 8.69 -10.42 5.88
CA VAL A 112 8.51 -9.42 4.82
C VAL A 112 7.65 -8.30 5.37
N TYR A 113 8.27 -7.15 5.63
CA TYR A 113 7.60 -5.99 6.19
C TYR A 113 7.17 -5.02 5.08
N ILE A 114 5.88 -4.69 5.02
CA ILE A 114 5.35 -3.80 3.98
C ILE A 114 5.31 -2.35 4.48
N SER A 115 6.23 -1.55 3.98
CA SER A 115 6.26 -0.11 4.17
C SER A 115 5.56 0.62 3.00
N SER A 116 6.18 1.64 2.40
CA SER A 116 5.69 2.40 1.25
C SER A 116 6.79 3.30 0.71
N VAL A 117 6.73 3.64 -0.58
CA VAL A 117 7.55 4.74 -1.14
C VAL A 117 7.36 6.08 -0.42
N ALA A 118 6.31 6.25 0.39
CA ALA A 118 6.16 7.36 1.33
C ALA A 118 7.34 7.52 2.31
N ALA A 119 8.02 6.43 2.67
CA ALA A 119 9.22 6.45 3.50
C ALA A 119 10.49 6.82 2.73
N VAL A 120 10.44 6.86 1.39
CA VAL A 120 11.50 7.33 0.49
C VAL A 120 11.26 8.80 0.12
N GLY A 121 10.01 9.16 -0.16
CA GLY A 121 9.59 10.49 -0.56
C GLY A 121 9.45 10.62 -2.08
N HIS A 122 9.40 11.86 -2.55
CA HIS A 122 9.37 12.23 -3.97
C HIS A 122 9.81 13.69 -4.11
N ASP A 123 10.49 14.02 -5.20
CA ASP A 123 10.92 15.39 -5.51
C ASP A 123 11.04 15.68 -7.02
N GLY A 124 10.46 14.80 -7.86
CA GLY A 124 10.60 14.88 -9.32
C GLY A 124 11.80 14.14 -9.89
N SER A 125 12.72 13.63 -9.06
CA SER A 125 13.84 12.80 -9.52
C SER A 125 13.58 11.30 -9.28
N PRO A 126 14.26 10.38 -10.01
CA PRO A 126 14.16 8.94 -9.78
C PRO A 126 14.84 8.53 -8.46
N LEU A 127 14.06 8.31 -7.40
CA LEU A 127 14.59 8.01 -6.08
C LEU A 127 14.85 6.52 -5.86
N SER A 128 15.96 6.19 -5.20
CA SER A 128 16.32 4.83 -4.79
C SER A 128 16.00 4.54 -3.31
N GLU A 129 16.18 3.29 -2.91
CA GLU A 129 15.95 2.80 -1.56
C GLU A 129 16.91 3.35 -0.49
N ASP A 130 18.00 4.02 -0.88
CA ASP A 130 18.96 4.59 0.07
C ASP A 130 18.42 5.86 0.72
N ARG A 131 17.43 6.49 0.08
CA ARG A 131 16.84 7.73 0.57
C ARG A 131 15.80 7.46 1.66
N TRP A 132 15.83 8.31 2.68
CA TRP A 132 14.78 8.43 3.67
C TRP A 132 14.04 9.74 3.50
N ASN A 133 12.72 9.67 3.50
CA ASN A 133 11.88 10.86 3.52
C ASN A 133 12.07 11.60 4.86
N THR A 134 12.21 12.92 4.77
CA THR A 134 12.39 13.82 5.92
C THR A 134 11.15 14.65 6.21
N ASP A 135 10.11 14.58 5.37
CA ASP A 135 8.83 15.24 5.62
C ASP A 135 8.02 14.48 6.68
N LEU A 136 8.04 15.02 7.90
CA LEU A 136 7.26 14.54 9.05
C LEU A 136 5.98 15.37 9.29
N SER A 137 5.69 16.33 8.41
CA SER A 137 4.51 17.21 8.53
C SER A 137 3.23 16.48 8.12
N ASN A 138 3.33 15.58 7.14
CA ASN A 138 2.25 14.70 6.74
C ASN A 138 2.16 13.49 7.69
N PRO A 139 1.03 13.28 8.42
CA PRO A 139 0.89 12.17 9.37
C PRO A 139 1.08 10.78 8.74
N TYR A 140 0.67 10.60 7.48
CA TYR A 140 0.86 9.34 6.77
C TYR A 140 2.34 9.08 6.46
N TYR A 141 3.08 10.10 6.01
CA TYR A 141 4.53 9.98 5.82
C TYR A 141 5.24 9.71 7.13
N ARG A 142 4.93 10.50 8.17
CA ARG A 142 5.48 10.31 9.52
C ARG A 142 5.23 8.90 10.03
N SER A 143 4.00 8.39 9.92
CA SER A 143 3.64 7.03 10.33
C SER A 143 4.47 5.98 9.60
N LYS A 144 4.61 6.08 8.27
CA LYS A 144 5.40 5.11 7.48
C LYS A 144 6.90 5.18 7.79
N ILE A 145 7.48 6.37 7.89
CA ILE A 145 8.91 6.57 8.23
C ILE A 145 9.21 6.00 9.63
N LEU A 146 8.41 6.36 10.64
CA LEU A 146 8.68 5.96 12.02
C LEU A 146 8.43 4.47 12.25
N SER A 147 7.39 3.90 11.64
CA SER A 147 7.10 2.47 11.78
C SER A 147 8.18 1.63 11.09
N GLU A 148 8.67 2.04 9.91
CA GLU A 148 9.79 1.34 9.25
C GLU A 148 11.10 1.44 10.05
N LYS A 149 11.42 2.60 10.63
CA LYS A 149 12.57 2.74 11.54
C LYS A 149 12.44 1.84 12.77
N LYS A 150 11.24 1.76 13.36
CA LYS A 150 10.96 0.85 14.48
C LYS A 150 11.10 -0.61 14.05
N ALA A 151 10.69 -0.96 12.83
CA ALA A 151 10.87 -2.31 12.30
C ALA A 151 12.35 -2.71 12.27
N TYR A 152 13.21 -1.83 11.74
CA TYR A 152 14.65 -2.05 11.74
C TYR A 152 15.25 -2.15 13.14
N GLU A 153 14.83 -1.26 14.05
CA GLU A 153 15.27 -1.29 15.44
C GLU A 153 15.01 -2.66 16.09
N VAL A 154 13.78 -3.18 15.97
CA VAL A 154 13.39 -4.47 16.55
C VAL A 154 14.07 -5.64 15.85
N ALA A 155 14.13 -5.61 14.51
CA ALA A 155 14.78 -6.69 13.76
C ALA A 155 16.27 -6.80 14.09
N ASN A 156 16.98 -5.68 14.15
CA ASN A 156 18.41 -5.65 14.51
C ASN A 156 18.65 -6.09 15.96
N ARG A 157 17.78 -5.66 16.89
CA ARG A 157 17.86 -6.05 18.31
C ARG A 157 17.82 -7.57 18.50
N HIS A 158 17.01 -8.27 17.70
CA HIS A 158 16.77 -9.71 17.85
C HIS A 158 17.48 -10.57 16.79
N GLY A 159 18.22 -9.96 15.87
CA GLY A 159 18.80 -10.68 14.73
C GLY A 159 17.74 -11.33 13.82
N LEU A 160 16.55 -10.74 13.74
CA LEU A 160 15.43 -11.26 12.95
C LEU A 160 15.70 -11.03 11.47
N TRP A 161 15.63 -12.09 10.66
CA TRP A 161 15.73 -11.94 9.21
C TRP A 161 14.51 -11.14 8.72
N MET A 162 14.76 -10.00 8.08
CA MET A 162 13.69 -9.12 7.60
C MET A 162 14.08 -8.41 6.32
N VAL A 163 13.16 -8.35 5.37
CA VAL A 163 13.21 -7.47 4.18
C VAL A 163 12.08 -6.46 4.24
N VAL A 164 12.32 -5.26 3.70
CA VAL A 164 11.31 -4.19 3.62
C VAL A 164 10.88 -3.98 2.17
N ILE A 165 9.57 -3.98 1.94
CA ILE A 165 8.95 -3.69 0.66
C ILE A 165 8.39 -2.28 0.66
N LEU A 166 8.72 -1.50 -0.36
CA LEU A 166 8.31 -0.11 -0.53
C LEU A 166 7.40 -0.02 -1.76
N PRO A 167 6.11 -0.39 -1.67
CA PRO A 167 5.21 -0.30 -2.80
C PRO A 167 4.82 1.15 -3.10
N ALA A 168 4.62 1.42 -4.40
CA ALA A 168 3.97 2.64 -4.89
C ALA A 168 2.43 2.54 -4.79
N ALA A 169 1.70 3.39 -5.51
CA ALA A 169 0.23 3.43 -5.46
C ALA A 169 -0.37 2.19 -6.14
N MET A 170 -0.79 1.22 -5.32
CA MET A 170 -1.29 -0.07 -5.80
C MET A 170 -2.70 0.04 -6.41
N VAL A 171 -2.84 -0.48 -7.62
CA VAL A 171 -4.10 -0.63 -8.36
C VAL A 171 -4.27 -2.07 -8.84
N GLY A 172 -5.49 -2.53 -9.05
CA GLY A 172 -5.75 -3.86 -9.61
C GLY A 172 -6.93 -4.59 -8.95
N PRO A 173 -7.04 -5.91 -9.20
CA PRO A 173 -8.17 -6.71 -8.75
C PRO A 173 -8.09 -7.11 -7.27
N ASN A 174 -9.15 -7.77 -6.79
CA ASN A 174 -9.27 -8.32 -5.43
C ASN A 174 -9.22 -7.24 -4.32
N CYS A 175 -9.60 -6.01 -4.66
CA CYS A 175 -9.78 -4.92 -3.72
C CYS A 175 -11.21 -4.94 -3.15
N PHE A 176 -11.45 -5.73 -2.10
CA PHE A 176 -12.81 -5.89 -1.51
C PHE A 176 -13.31 -4.61 -0.84
N LYS A 177 -12.45 -3.98 -0.03
CA LYS A 177 -12.64 -2.61 0.43
C LYS A 177 -11.72 -1.72 -0.38
N LEU A 178 -12.29 -0.76 -1.11
CA LEU A 178 -11.51 0.14 -1.96
C LEU A 178 -10.53 0.96 -1.12
N THR A 179 -9.29 1.01 -1.60
CA THR A 179 -8.27 1.93 -1.09
C THR A 179 -8.52 3.33 -1.64
N PRO A 180 -8.03 4.40 -0.99
CA PRO A 180 -8.00 5.75 -1.56
C PRO A 180 -7.51 5.82 -3.02
N THR A 181 -6.51 5.01 -3.38
CA THR A 181 -6.03 4.91 -4.78
C THR A 181 -7.08 4.29 -5.71
N MET A 182 -7.73 3.20 -5.31
CA MET A 182 -8.80 2.58 -6.11
C MET A 182 -10.07 3.45 -6.16
N GLU A 183 -10.36 4.19 -5.10
CA GLU A 183 -11.40 5.21 -5.05
C GLU A 183 -11.14 6.35 -6.04
N TYR A 184 -9.90 6.80 -6.15
CA TYR A 184 -9.51 7.76 -7.17
C TYR A 184 -9.76 7.23 -8.59
N ILE A 185 -9.36 6.00 -8.90
CA ILE A 185 -9.65 5.37 -10.21
C ILE A 185 -11.16 5.27 -10.45
N ARG A 186 -11.93 4.90 -9.43
CA ARG A 186 -13.41 4.85 -9.51
C ARG A 186 -14.02 6.22 -9.79
N ALA A 187 -13.56 7.27 -9.13
CA ALA A 187 -14.05 8.64 -9.34
C ALA A 187 -13.73 9.14 -10.76
N VAL A 188 -12.56 8.80 -11.30
CA VAL A 188 -12.22 9.07 -12.70
C VAL A 188 -13.17 8.33 -13.65
N LEU A 189 -13.36 7.02 -13.47
CA LEU A 189 -14.29 6.20 -14.26
C LEU A 189 -15.72 6.76 -14.26
N LYS A 190 -16.22 7.14 -13.07
CA LYS A 190 -17.56 7.71 -12.88
C LYS A 190 -17.67 9.17 -13.30
N ASN A 191 -16.60 9.78 -13.79
CA ASN A 191 -16.62 11.18 -14.22
C ASN A 191 -16.97 12.15 -13.07
N GLU A 192 -16.64 11.81 -11.82
CA GLU A 192 -17.01 12.54 -10.60
C GLU A 192 -16.02 13.65 -10.22
N LEU A 193 -14.81 13.65 -10.80
CA LEU A 193 -13.82 14.68 -10.55
C LEU A 193 -14.11 15.93 -11.40
N PRO A 194 -14.26 17.12 -10.79
CA PRO A 194 -14.61 18.33 -11.53
C PRO A 194 -13.45 18.87 -12.38
N PHE A 195 -12.20 18.68 -11.93
CA PHE A 195 -10.99 19.20 -12.57
C PHE A 195 -9.83 18.21 -12.45
N ASP A 196 -8.83 18.37 -13.33
CA ASP A 196 -7.53 17.70 -13.17
C ASP A 196 -6.64 18.51 -12.20
N PRO A 197 -6.25 17.95 -11.05
CA PRO A 197 -5.38 18.62 -10.08
C PRO A 197 -3.91 18.71 -10.52
N GLN A 198 -3.54 18.13 -11.66
CA GLN A 198 -2.18 18.05 -12.17
C GLN A 198 -1.24 17.32 -11.20
N PHE A 199 -1.77 16.24 -10.61
CA PHE A 199 -1.01 15.33 -9.76
C PHE A 199 -0.54 14.14 -10.58
N PHE A 200 0.69 13.71 -10.31
CA PHE A 200 1.31 12.57 -10.97
C PHE A 200 1.56 11.48 -9.94
N PHE A 201 1.01 10.29 -10.17
CA PHE A 201 1.13 9.15 -9.26
C PHE A 201 1.85 7.99 -9.93
N ASN A 202 2.72 7.33 -9.17
CA ASN A 202 3.35 6.10 -9.59
C ASN A 202 2.41 4.93 -9.31
N PHE A 203 1.75 4.42 -10.34
CA PHE A 203 0.83 3.30 -10.22
C PHE A 203 1.56 1.97 -10.47
N VAL A 204 1.27 0.99 -9.62
CA VAL A 204 1.80 -0.36 -9.71
C VAL A 204 0.67 -1.38 -9.56
N ASP A 205 0.73 -2.47 -10.32
CA ASP A 205 -0.25 -3.55 -10.17
C ASP A 205 -0.04 -4.23 -8.81
N VAL A 206 -1.11 -4.36 -8.03
CA VAL A 206 -1.08 -5.03 -6.73
C VAL A 206 -0.57 -6.47 -6.83
N ARG A 207 -0.81 -7.15 -7.96
CA ARG A 207 -0.34 -8.52 -8.21
C ARG A 207 1.16 -8.55 -8.41
N ASP A 208 1.74 -7.50 -8.98
CA ASP A 208 3.19 -7.39 -9.17
C ASP A 208 3.89 -7.10 -7.84
N VAL A 209 3.27 -6.29 -6.97
CA VAL A 209 3.73 -6.07 -5.60
C VAL A 209 3.68 -7.37 -4.80
N ALA A 210 2.60 -8.15 -4.92
CA ALA A 210 2.50 -9.46 -4.26
C ALA A 210 3.60 -10.41 -4.74
N ARG A 211 3.80 -10.58 -6.06
CA ARG A 211 4.87 -11.43 -6.61
C ARG A 211 6.25 -10.95 -6.18
N GLY A 212 6.50 -9.64 -6.24
CA GLY A 212 7.75 -9.04 -5.79
C GLY A 212 8.02 -9.24 -4.30
N SER A 213 6.97 -9.24 -3.47
CA SER A 213 7.09 -9.51 -2.02
C SER A 213 7.42 -10.99 -1.75
N ILE A 214 6.83 -11.92 -2.49
CA ILE A 214 7.16 -13.35 -2.40
C ILE A 214 8.59 -13.61 -2.93
N SER A 215 8.98 -12.96 -4.03
CA SER A 215 10.36 -13.02 -4.51
C SER A 215 11.35 -12.43 -3.50
N ALA A 216 11.01 -11.34 -2.80
CA ALA A 216 11.83 -10.78 -1.73
C ALA A 216 12.01 -11.73 -0.55
N MET A 217 10.96 -12.46 -0.15
CA MET A 217 11.07 -13.52 0.82
C MET A 217 12.08 -14.59 0.37
N SER A 218 12.04 -15.00 -0.90
CA SER A 218 12.89 -16.09 -1.42
C SER A 218 14.34 -15.66 -1.69
N ASN A 219 14.52 -14.51 -2.36
CA ASN A 219 15.77 -14.07 -3.00
C ASN A 219 16.37 -12.81 -2.37
N GLY A 220 15.63 -12.12 -1.48
CA GLY A 220 16.10 -10.90 -0.84
C GLY A 220 17.20 -11.13 0.18
N GLN A 221 17.90 -10.06 0.56
CA GLN A 221 18.89 -10.05 1.63
C GLN A 221 18.33 -9.39 2.89
N SER A 222 18.60 -9.99 4.05
CA SER A 222 18.17 -9.42 5.33
C SER A 222 18.70 -8.01 5.52
N GLY A 223 17.87 -7.11 6.02
CA GLY A 223 18.18 -5.70 6.23
C GLY A 223 17.86 -4.83 5.00
N GLU A 224 17.66 -5.41 3.82
CA GLU A 224 17.49 -4.64 2.60
C GLU A 224 16.06 -4.11 2.41
N ARG A 225 15.99 -2.98 1.70
CA ARG A 225 14.78 -2.33 1.20
C ARG A 225 14.65 -2.58 -0.31
N TYR A 226 13.43 -2.79 -0.80
CA TYR A 226 13.14 -2.93 -2.23
C TYR A 226 11.93 -2.08 -2.64
N ILE A 227 12.11 -1.18 -3.61
CA ILE A 227 10.99 -0.44 -4.21
C ILE A 227 10.27 -1.32 -5.22
N LEU A 228 8.97 -1.53 -4.99
CA LEU A 228 8.06 -2.18 -5.93
C LEU A 228 7.15 -1.11 -6.53
N ALA A 229 7.67 -0.46 -7.56
CA ALA A 229 7.03 0.64 -8.27
C ALA A 229 7.20 0.45 -9.79
N ASN A 230 6.69 1.39 -10.56
CA ASN A 230 7.15 1.63 -11.92
C ASN A 230 8.22 2.73 -11.93
N ILE A 231 8.93 2.89 -13.05
CA ILE A 231 9.94 3.96 -13.18
C ILE A 231 9.24 5.34 -13.23
N LYS A 232 8.16 5.43 -14.00
CA LYS A 232 7.46 6.69 -14.29
C LYS A 232 6.09 6.75 -13.63
N SER A 233 5.70 7.96 -13.25
CA SER A 233 4.35 8.30 -12.81
C SER A 233 3.44 8.59 -14.01
N LEU A 234 2.13 8.52 -13.77
CA LEU A 234 1.09 8.87 -14.73
C LEU A 234 0.34 10.13 -14.29
N SER A 235 -0.05 10.93 -15.27
CA SER A 235 -1.01 12.03 -15.11
C SER A 235 -2.45 11.53 -15.10
N MET A 236 -3.41 12.42 -14.79
CA MET A 236 -4.83 12.10 -14.98
C MET A 236 -5.17 11.81 -16.44
N ASP A 237 -4.59 12.53 -17.40
CA ASP A 237 -4.80 12.31 -18.83
C ASP A 237 -4.34 10.89 -19.26
N ASP A 238 -3.21 10.44 -18.73
CA ASP A 238 -2.71 9.08 -18.97
C ASP A 238 -3.65 8.02 -18.39
N VAL A 239 -4.18 8.27 -17.18
CA VAL A 239 -5.17 7.38 -16.54
C VAL A 239 -6.45 7.32 -17.37
N VAL A 240 -6.99 8.47 -17.82
CA VAL A 240 -8.19 8.53 -18.67
C VAL A 240 -7.95 7.78 -19.98
N THR A 241 -6.78 7.94 -20.59
CA THR A 241 -6.39 7.23 -21.82
C THR A 241 -6.34 5.71 -21.58
N ALA A 242 -5.74 5.27 -20.48
CA ALA A 242 -5.65 3.86 -20.12
C ALA A 242 -7.00 3.20 -19.77
N LEU A 243 -7.98 3.99 -19.30
CA LEU A 243 -9.33 3.51 -18.97
C LEU A 243 -10.28 3.51 -20.18
N ASN A 244 -10.03 4.32 -21.21
CA ASN A 244 -10.84 4.36 -22.42
C ASN A 244 -10.45 3.22 -23.38
N THR A 245 -10.77 1.99 -22.99
CA THR A 245 -10.57 0.78 -23.80
C THR A 245 -11.90 0.16 -24.22
N ASP A 246 -11.90 -0.63 -25.30
CA ASP A 246 -13.12 -1.28 -25.80
C ASP A 246 -13.83 -2.17 -24.77
N SER A 247 -13.10 -2.70 -23.78
CA SER A 247 -13.65 -3.51 -22.67
C SER A 247 -14.41 -2.71 -21.62
N ILE A 248 -14.29 -1.38 -21.59
CA ILE A 248 -14.93 -0.52 -20.59
C ILE A 248 -15.97 0.34 -21.32
N ALA A 249 -17.26 0.02 -21.14
CA ALA A 249 -18.36 0.69 -21.82
C ALA A 249 -18.54 2.17 -21.43
N LEU A 250 -17.91 2.60 -20.32
CA LEU A 250 -17.99 3.97 -19.82
C LEU A 250 -17.05 4.88 -20.60
N ARG A 251 -17.61 5.92 -21.23
CA ARG A 251 -16.81 6.99 -21.85
C ARG A 251 -16.23 7.90 -20.77
N VAL A 252 -14.97 7.68 -20.40
CA VAL A 252 -14.23 8.49 -19.44
C VAL A 252 -13.79 9.79 -20.10
N ARG A 253 -14.08 10.93 -19.47
CA ARG A 253 -13.78 12.25 -20.04
C ARG A 253 -12.51 12.81 -19.42
N THR A 254 -11.67 13.44 -20.26
CA THR A 254 -10.60 14.31 -19.78
C THR A 254 -11.18 15.52 -19.06
N ARG A 255 -10.40 16.10 -18.13
CA ARG A 255 -10.82 17.23 -17.30
C ARG A 255 -9.95 18.43 -17.57
N ALA A 256 -10.55 19.62 -17.44
CA ALA A 256 -9.79 20.86 -17.52
C ALA A 256 -8.78 20.90 -16.37
N LYS A 257 -7.53 21.28 -16.69
CA LYS A 257 -6.44 21.43 -15.73
C LYS A 257 -6.71 22.63 -14.83
N ALA A 258 -6.80 22.39 -13.53
CA ALA A 258 -7.02 23.46 -12.56
C ALA A 258 -5.70 24.19 -12.27
N PRO A 259 -5.65 25.53 -12.33
CA PRO A 259 -4.47 26.27 -11.93
C PRO A 259 -4.24 26.12 -10.42
N LYS A 260 -2.96 26.17 -9.99
CA LYS A 260 -2.56 25.92 -8.60
C LYS A 260 -3.33 26.77 -7.58
N TRP A 261 -3.57 28.05 -7.88
CA TRP A 261 -4.29 28.96 -6.97
C TRP A 261 -5.73 28.51 -6.71
N LEU A 262 -6.41 27.94 -7.72
CA LEU A 262 -7.76 27.43 -7.59
C LEU A 262 -7.78 26.19 -6.69
N LEU A 263 -6.81 25.29 -6.88
CA LEU A 263 -6.66 24.11 -6.03
C LEU A 263 -6.36 24.49 -4.58
N LEU A 264 -5.49 25.48 -4.35
CA LEU A 264 -5.20 26.00 -3.01
C LEU A 264 -6.44 26.60 -2.35
N LEU A 265 -7.26 27.35 -3.10
CA LEU A 265 -8.52 27.91 -2.61
C LEU A 265 -9.51 26.80 -2.23
N VAL A 266 -9.74 25.84 -3.13
CA VAL A 266 -10.64 24.69 -2.88
C VAL A 266 -10.17 23.92 -1.66
N ALA A 267 -8.88 23.63 -1.56
CA ALA A 267 -8.30 22.92 -0.43
C ALA A 267 -8.49 23.66 0.89
N TRP A 268 -8.22 24.96 0.93
CA TRP A 268 -8.42 25.78 2.12
C TRP A 268 -9.88 25.82 2.58
N VAL A 269 -10.83 25.93 1.63
CA VAL A 269 -12.27 25.86 1.94
C VAL A 269 -12.63 24.48 2.50
N GLN A 270 -12.18 23.40 1.88
CA GLN A 270 -12.50 22.05 2.32
C GLN A 270 -11.91 21.73 3.71
N GLU A 271 -10.67 22.14 3.97
CA GLU A 271 -10.04 22.02 5.30
C GLU A 271 -10.82 22.82 6.35
N THR A 272 -11.25 24.04 6.02
CA THR A 272 -12.06 24.86 6.92
C THR A 272 -13.40 24.19 7.24
N VAL A 273 -14.10 23.67 6.23
CA VAL A 273 -15.35 22.93 6.42
C VAL A 273 -15.13 21.62 7.18
N SER A 274 -14.00 20.94 6.96
CA SER A 274 -13.60 19.72 7.67
C SER A 274 -13.48 19.95 9.18
N MET A 275 -12.91 21.08 9.60
CA MET A 275 -12.80 21.43 11.02
C MET A 275 -14.16 21.52 11.73
N PHE A 276 -15.20 22.03 11.05
CA PHE A 276 -16.54 22.14 11.62
C PHE A 276 -17.37 20.85 11.49
N SER A 277 -17.23 20.15 10.36
CA SER A 277 -18.03 18.96 10.04
C SER A 277 -17.45 17.65 10.59
N ARG A 278 -16.19 17.65 11.03
CA ARG A 278 -15.42 16.45 11.41
C ARG A 278 -15.40 15.37 10.32
N LYS A 279 -15.50 15.77 9.05
CA LYS A 279 -15.34 14.89 7.88
C LYS A 279 -14.00 15.18 7.21
N GLU A 280 -13.36 14.15 6.66
CA GLU A 280 -12.09 14.29 5.93
C GLU A 280 -12.23 15.22 4.70
N ALA A 281 -11.30 16.16 4.54
CA ALA A 281 -11.20 16.99 3.34
C ALA A 281 -10.67 16.15 2.18
N SER A 282 -11.35 16.18 1.02
CA SER A 282 -10.91 15.42 -0.16
C SER A 282 -9.62 15.95 -0.79
N LEU A 283 -9.35 17.25 -0.63
CA LEU A 283 -8.14 17.93 -1.07
C LEU A 283 -7.63 18.84 0.05
N THR A 284 -6.35 18.71 0.38
CA THR A 284 -5.67 19.52 1.41
C THR A 284 -4.64 20.46 0.81
N VAL A 285 -4.35 21.57 1.48
CA VAL A 285 -3.34 22.56 1.06
C VAL A 285 -1.96 21.90 1.04
N SER A 286 -1.70 21.01 2.00
CA SER A 286 -0.49 20.18 2.03
C SER A 286 -0.39 19.32 0.76
N GLN A 287 -1.44 18.58 0.40
CA GLN A 287 -1.44 17.77 -0.84
C GLN A 287 -1.17 18.62 -2.09
N VAL A 288 -1.82 19.79 -2.23
CA VAL A 288 -1.58 20.67 -3.39
C VAL A 288 -0.14 21.16 -3.42
N LYS A 289 0.45 21.53 -2.28
CA LYS A 289 1.86 21.97 -2.24
C LYS A 289 2.82 20.82 -2.56
N THR A 290 2.51 19.61 -2.11
CA THR A 290 3.36 18.43 -2.21
C THR A 290 3.29 17.75 -3.57
N PHE A 291 2.12 17.70 -4.21
CA PHE A 291 1.91 16.89 -5.42
C PHE A 291 1.69 17.69 -6.71
N PHE A 292 1.39 18.99 -6.63
CA PHE A 292 1.13 19.79 -7.82
C PHE A 292 2.36 19.82 -8.73
N ASN A 293 2.24 19.21 -9.91
CA ASN A 293 3.27 19.10 -10.93
C ASN A 293 4.57 18.42 -10.45
N VAL A 294 4.47 17.55 -9.44
CA VAL A 294 5.59 16.74 -8.94
C VAL A 294 5.44 15.31 -9.43
N HIS A 295 6.43 14.84 -10.18
CA HIS A 295 6.49 13.49 -10.71
C HIS A 295 7.07 12.52 -9.68
N GLN A 296 6.33 11.46 -9.37
CA GLN A 296 6.79 10.40 -8.47
C GLN A 296 7.55 9.35 -9.28
N GLU A 297 8.86 9.52 -9.37
CA GLU A 297 9.76 8.61 -10.10
C GLU A 297 10.65 7.83 -9.14
N TYR A 298 10.92 6.58 -9.47
CA TYR A 298 11.70 5.68 -8.62
C TYR A 298 12.67 4.84 -9.44
N ASP A 299 13.86 4.62 -8.89
CA ASP A 299 14.78 3.61 -9.39
C ASP A 299 14.37 2.24 -8.85
N ILE A 300 14.11 1.30 -9.76
CA ILE A 300 13.71 -0.08 -9.44
C ILE A 300 14.79 -1.10 -9.84
N SER A 301 16.01 -0.63 -10.16
CA SER A 301 17.11 -1.47 -10.63
C SER A 301 17.50 -2.53 -9.59
N LYS A 302 17.49 -2.17 -8.30
CA LYS A 302 17.75 -3.11 -7.20
C LYS A 302 16.74 -4.24 -7.16
N ALA A 303 15.44 -3.93 -7.20
CA ALA A 303 14.38 -4.93 -7.23
C ALA A 303 14.45 -5.81 -8.50
N ARG A 304 14.76 -5.23 -9.67
CA ARG A 304 14.97 -5.99 -10.91
C ARG A 304 16.11 -7.00 -10.78
N ASN A 305 17.24 -6.58 -10.26
CA ASN A 305 18.45 -7.40 -10.18
C ASN A 305 18.34 -8.47 -9.09
N ALA A 306 17.89 -8.11 -7.89
CA ALA A 306 17.84 -9.02 -6.76
C ALA A 306 16.60 -9.93 -6.77
N LEU A 307 15.45 -9.41 -7.20
CA LEU A 307 14.15 -10.08 -7.07
C LEU A 307 13.56 -10.53 -8.42
N GLN A 308 14.26 -10.27 -9.53
CA GLN A 308 13.73 -10.49 -10.88
C GLN A 308 12.40 -9.74 -11.11
N TYR A 309 12.23 -8.59 -10.43
CA TYR A 309 11.00 -7.83 -10.45
C TYR A 309 10.78 -7.17 -11.82
N SER A 310 9.73 -7.58 -12.52
CA SER A 310 9.32 -7.04 -13.83
C SER A 310 7.86 -6.58 -13.76
N PRO A 311 7.59 -5.31 -13.40
CA PRO A 311 6.24 -4.81 -13.30
C PRO A 311 5.58 -4.67 -14.68
N ALA A 312 4.28 -4.89 -14.72
CA ALA A 312 3.45 -4.52 -15.85
C ALA A 312 3.48 -3.00 -16.07
N MET A 313 3.24 -2.60 -17.32
CA MET A 313 3.17 -1.18 -17.66
C MET A 313 2.08 -0.49 -16.82
N PRO A 314 2.30 0.73 -16.31
CA PRO A 314 1.31 1.44 -15.49
C PRO A 314 -0.08 1.51 -16.13
N SER A 315 -0.15 1.73 -17.45
CA SER A 315 -1.40 1.74 -18.21
C SER A 315 -2.15 0.42 -18.19
N GLN A 316 -1.43 -0.72 -18.21
CA GLN A 316 -2.04 -2.05 -18.11
C GLN A 316 -2.60 -2.30 -16.71
N ALA A 317 -1.89 -1.86 -15.67
CA ALA A 317 -2.36 -1.95 -14.29
C ALA A 317 -3.63 -1.09 -14.08
N ILE A 318 -3.66 0.12 -14.65
CA ILE A 318 -4.85 1.00 -14.64
C ILE A 318 -6.02 0.35 -15.39
N LYS A 319 -5.77 -0.22 -16.57
CA LYS A 319 -6.80 -0.92 -17.35
C LYS A 319 -7.41 -2.07 -16.53
N ALA A 320 -6.58 -2.92 -15.92
CA ALA A 320 -7.03 -4.04 -15.11
C ALA A 320 -7.85 -3.58 -13.88
N ALA A 321 -7.43 -2.48 -13.23
CA ALA A 321 -8.19 -1.85 -12.17
C ALA A 321 -9.54 -1.31 -12.68
N GLY A 322 -9.55 -0.74 -13.88
CA GLY A 322 -10.74 -0.23 -14.55
C GLY A 322 -11.77 -1.32 -14.84
N GLU A 323 -11.32 -2.45 -15.39
CA GLU A 323 -12.14 -3.64 -15.65
C GLU A 323 -12.67 -4.26 -14.36
N TYR A 324 -11.85 -4.31 -13.31
CA TYR A 324 -12.29 -4.80 -11.99
C TYR A 324 -13.36 -3.89 -11.36
N LEU A 325 -13.24 -2.58 -11.53
CA LEU A 325 -14.19 -1.62 -10.99
C LEU A 325 -15.48 -1.57 -11.81
N SER A 326 -15.42 -1.67 -13.15
CA SER A 326 -16.58 -1.50 -14.04
C SER A 326 -17.70 -2.52 -13.77
N VAL A 327 -17.35 -3.75 -13.39
CA VAL A 327 -18.32 -4.80 -13.01
C VAL A 327 -18.94 -4.58 -11.62
N ARG A 328 -18.52 -3.54 -10.89
CA ARG A 328 -18.94 -3.20 -9.52
C ARG A 328 -19.56 -1.80 -9.41
N LEU A 329 -19.76 -1.09 -10.52
CA LEU A 329 -20.37 0.25 -10.55
C LEU A 329 -21.89 0.18 -10.60
#